data_AF-A0A7S2YAA3-F1
#
_entry.id   AF-A0A7S2YAA3-F1
#
_cell.length_a   1.000
_cell.length_b   1.000
_cell.length_c   1.000
_cell.angle_alpha   90.00
_cell.angle_beta   90.00
_cell.angle_gamma   90.00
#
_symmetry.space_group_name_H-M   'P 1'
#
loop_
_entity.id
_entity.type
_entity.pdbx_description
1 polymer ?
#
loop_
_entity_poly.entity_id
_entity_poly.type
_entity_poly.pdbx_seq_one_letter_code
_entity_poly.pdbx_strand_id
1 'polypeptide(L)'
;LFHVPSKTKKSTVTTRNATEAPTCTGMKLGFVHKKYQSKECYEDWYTNQAARVWEKTIQQGIRSFPLEMKRAQLHQLKIPGSLLLVDEAQDMDESQITWVATTQVQTYKIPAFVVGDAAQSIYSFRGAKSRYLMGLDPSVDLSLTSTWRFGQEIANM
;
A
#
# COMPACT_ATOMS: atom_id res chain seq x y z
N LEU A 1 -31.38 10.61 -56.67
CA LEU A 1 -31.19 10.00 -55.34
C LEU A 1 -29.67 9.90 -55.13
N PHE A 2 -28.97 10.56 -54.22
CA PHE A 2 -29.31 11.15 -52.93
C PHE A 2 -28.51 12.45 -52.70
N HIS A 3 -29.13 13.41 -52.03
CA HIS A 3 -28.50 14.61 -51.47
C HIS A 3 -28.21 14.32 -49.97
N VAL A 4 -26.98 14.53 -49.51
CA VAL A 4 -26.64 14.50 -48.08
C VAL A 4 -25.79 15.75 -47.77
N PRO A 5 -26.23 16.63 -46.85
CA PRO A 5 -25.61 17.93 -46.65
C PRO A 5 -24.45 17.89 -45.64
N SER A 6 -23.40 18.66 -45.89
CA SER A 6 -22.30 18.91 -44.95
C SER A 6 -22.75 19.84 -43.81
N LYS A 7 -22.67 19.37 -42.56
CA LYS A 7 -22.79 20.22 -41.37
C LYS A 7 -21.44 20.31 -40.66
N THR A 8 -20.74 21.43 -40.88
CA THR A 8 -19.59 21.87 -40.09
C THR A 8 -20.09 22.29 -38.70
N LYS A 9 -19.87 21.48 -37.67
CA LYS A 9 -20.01 21.92 -36.28
C LYS A 9 -18.69 22.56 -35.84
N LYS A 10 -18.69 23.88 -35.64
CA LYS A 10 -17.65 24.56 -34.84
C LYS A 10 -17.86 24.11 -33.39
N SER A 11 -16.97 23.26 -32.88
CA SER A 11 -16.86 23.03 -31.43
C SER A 11 -16.17 24.23 -30.80
N THR A 12 -16.94 25.03 -30.09
CA THR A 12 -16.44 26.09 -29.22
C THR A 12 -15.69 25.43 -28.06
N VAL A 13 -14.36 25.51 -28.08
CA VAL A 13 -13.50 25.13 -26.95
C VAL A 13 -13.67 26.21 -25.89
N THR A 14 -14.48 25.93 -24.86
CA THR A 14 -14.54 26.76 -23.66
C THR A 14 -13.33 26.44 -22.80
N THR A 15 -12.28 27.24 -22.90
CA THR A 15 -11.17 27.29 -21.96
C THR A 15 -11.73 27.62 -20.57
N ARG A 16 -11.82 26.62 -19.69
CA ARG A 16 -12.05 26.88 -18.26
C ARG A 16 -10.75 27.38 -17.67
N ASN A 17 -10.72 28.67 -17.34
CA ASN A 17 -9.63 29.32 -16.64
C ASN A 17 -9.33 28.56 -15.34
N ALA A 18 -8.06 28.25 -15.13
CA ALA A 18 -7.51 27.74 -13.89
C ALA A 18 -7.55 28.86 -12.84
N THR A 19 -8.67 29.02 -12.14
CA THR A 19 -8.75 29.87 -10.96
C THR A 19 -8.21 29.11 -9.74
N GLU A 20 -7.04 29.56 -9.30
CA GLU A 20 -6.52 29.56 -7.93
C GLU A 20 -6.86 28.37 -7.03
N ALA A 21 -5.87 27.49 -6.83
CA ALA A 21 -5.94 26.44 -5.82
C ALA A 21 -6.06 27.07 -4.42
N PRO A 22 -7.10 26.74 -3.63
CA PRO A 22 -7.25 27.29 -2.29
C PRO A 22 -6.13 26.75 -1.38
N THR A 23 -5.34 27.66 -0.85
CA THR A 23 -4.32 27.43 0.18
C THR A 23 -5.01 27.17 1.53
N CYS A 24 -5.51 25.95 1.73
CA CYS A 24 -6.01 25.52 3.04
C CYS A 24 -4.90 24.85 3.85
N THR A 25 -4.20 25.64 4.65
CA THR A 25 -3.42 25.18 5.81
C THR A 25 -4.37 24.57 6.83
N GLY A 26 -4.24 23.26 7.10
CA GLY A 26 -4.88 22.59 8.25
C GLY A 26 -6.02 21.61 7.97
N MET A 27 -6.30 21.20 6.73
CA MET A 27 -7.33 20.18 6.49
C MET A 27 -6.82 18.76 6.82
N LYS A 28 -7.53 18.04 7.70
CA LYS A 28 -7.38 16.59 7.85
C LYS A 28 -7.68 15.93 6.50
N LEU A 29 -6.65 15.37 5.86
CA LEU A 29 -6.78 14.52 4.68
C LEU A 29 -7.76 13.38 4.99
N GLY A 30 -8.85 13.26 4.21
CA GLY A 30 -9.77 12.12 4.28
C GLY A 30 -11.23 12.43 4.54
N PHE A 31 -11.59 13.66 4.90
CA PHE A 31 -13.01 14.03 5.08
C PHE A 31 -13.48 15.01 4.01
N VAL A 32 -14.65 14.71 3.44
CA VAL A 32 -15.29 15.52 2.41
C VAL A 32 -15.62 16.89 2.99
N HIS A 33 -15.07 17.95 2.39
CA HIS A 33 -15.31 19.32 2.83
C HIS A 33 -16.81 19.63 2.72
N LYS A 34 -17.36 20.42 3.65
CA LYS A 34 -18.77 20.88 3.65
C LYS A 34 -19.29 21.42 2.30
N LYS A 35 -18.40 21.86 1.40
CA LYS A 35 -18.75 22.33 0.06
C LYS A 35 -19.14 21.20 -0.91
N TYR A 36 -18.90 19.94 -0.54
CA TYR A 36 -19.13 18.75 -1.35
C TYR A 36 -20.21 17.83 -0.75
N GLN A 37 -21.26 18.40 -0.17
CA GLN A 37 -22.32 17.64 0.53
C GLN A 37 -23.42 17.07 -0.39
N SER A 38 -23.47 17.46 -1.66
CA SER A 38 -24.39 16.84 -2.65
C SER A 38 -23.69 15.74 -3.44
N LYS A 39 -24.45 14.75 -3.93
CA LYS A 39 -23.94 13.56 -4.65
C LYS A 39 -23.03 13.91 -5.83
N GLU A 40 -23.41 14.89 -6.64
CA GLU A 40 -22.62 15.40 -7.78
C GLU A 40 -21.30 16.04 -7.31
N CYS A 41 -21.31 16.66 -6.12
CA CYS A 41 -20.14 17.28 -5.53
C CYS A 41 -19.17 16.25 -4.91
N TYR A 42 -19.65 15.07 -4.48
CA TYR A 42 -18.76 13.99 -4.04
C TYR A 42 -17.86 13.50 -5.19
N GLU A 43 -18.42 13.31 -6.38
CA GLU A 43 -17.67 12.87 -7.57
C GLU A 43 -16.59 13.89 -7.95
N ASP A 44 -16.93 15.18 -7.92
CA ASP A 44 -15.98 16.28 -8.13
C ASP A 44 -14.89 16.30 -7.05
N TRP A 45 -15.21 16.01 -5.79
CA TRP A 45 -14.20 15.97 -4.73
C TRP A 45 -13.17 14.87 -4.97
N TYR A 46 -13.62 13.64 -5.23
CA TYR A 46 -12.72 12.50 -5.49
C TYR A 46 -11.90 12.73 -6.76
N THR A 47 -12.51 13.26 -7.81
CA THR A 47 -11.82 13.59 -9.07
C THR A 47 -10.72 14.63 -8.83
N ASN A 48 -11.02 15.69 -8.08
CA ASN A 48 -10.04 16.71 -7.73
C ASN A 48 -8.93 16.16 -6.82
N GLN A 49 -9.24 15.29 -5.86
CA GLN A 49 -8.20 14.65 -5.04
C GLN A 49 -7.32 13.73 -5.89
N ALA A 50 -7.91 12.93 -6.78
CA ALA A 50 -7.17 12.07 -7.69
C ALA A 50 -6.23 12.88 -8.60
N ALA A 51 -6.71 13.98 -9.19
CA ALA A 51 -5.88 14.89 -9.97
C ALA A 51 -4.72 15.47 -9.16
N ARG A 52 -4.96 15.91 -7.91
CA ARG A 52 -3.90 16.43 -7.02
C ARG A 52 -2.86 15.36 -6.64
N VAL A 53 -3.31 14.13 -6.37
CA VAL A 53 -2.40 12.99 -6.09
C VAL A 53 -1.58 12.65 -7.34
N TRP A 54 -2.22 12.68 -8.52
CA TRP A 54 -1.59 12.41 -9.81
C TRP A 54 -0.55 13.48 -10.19
N GLU A 55 -0.87 14.77 -10.05
CA GLU A 55 0.07 15.87 -10.28
C GLU A 55 1.28 15.79 -9.35
N LYS A 56 1.05 15.55 -8.05
CA LYS A 56 2.14 15.34 -7.09
C LYS A 56 3.00 14.12 -7.47
N THR A 57 2.36 13.05 -7.92
CA THR A 57 3.03 11.85 -8.40
C THR A 57 3.92 12.14 -9.61
N ILE A 58 3.45 12.92 -10.59
CA ILE A 58 4.26 13.31 -11.75
C ILE A 58 5.44 14.18 -11.34
N GLN A 59 5.23 15.14 -10.44
CA GLN A 59 6.25 16.12 -10.06
C GLN A 59 7.32 15.54 -9.13
N GLN A 60 6.93 14.68 -8.18
CA GLN A 60 7.78 14.21 -7.08
C GLN A 60 8.06 12.70 -7.12
N GLY A 61 7.41 11.98 -8.05
CA GLY A 61 7.34 10.53 -8.06
C GLY A 61 6.33 9.99 -7.04
N ILE A 62 5.92 8.72 -7.23
CA ILE A 62 5.25 7.97 -6.16
C ILE A 62 6.32 7.60 -5.14
N ARG A 63 6.07 7.93 -3.88
CA ARG A 63 6.87 7.51 -2.72
C ARG A 63 5.91 6.90 -1.71
N SER A 64 5.84 5.57 -1.68
CA SER A 64 5.07 4.84 -0.68
C SER A 64 5.96 3.81 -0.03
N PHE A 65 5.68 3.46 1.22
CA PHE A 65 6.47 2.47 1.94
C PHE A 65 6.57 1.12 1.18
N PRO A 66 5.47 0.56 0.63
CA PRO A 66 5.57 -0.64 -0.21
C PRO A 66 6.45 -0.47 -1.45
N LEU A 67 6.39 0.71 -2.10
CA LEU A 67 7.21 0.98 -3.26
C LEU A 67 8.70 1.06 -2.92
N GLU A 68 9.04 1.74 -1.82
CA GLU A 68 10.44 1.82 -1.36
C GLU A 68 10.97 0.46 -0.94
N MET A 69 10.17 -0.35 -0.24
CA MET A 69 10.54 -1.73 0.08
C MET A 69 10.74 -2.58 -1.17
N LYS A 70 9.86 -2.46 -2.17
CA LYS A 70 10.01 -3.16 -3.44
C LYS A 70 11.28 -2.72 -4.18
N ARG A 71 11.59 -1.42 -4.19
CA ARG A 71 12.85 -0.91 -4.76
C ARG A 71 14.05 -1.48 -4.01
N ALA A 72 14.02 -1.47 -2.68
CA ALA A 72 15.09 -2.03 -1.86
C ALA A 72 15.28 -3.54 -2.11
N GLN A 73 14.20 -4.29 -2.30
CA GLN A 73 14.20 -5.68 -2.72
C GLN A 73 14.85 -5.88 -4.09
N LEU A 74 14.46 -5.09 -5.09
CA LEU A 74 14.99 -5.17 -6.46
C LEU A 74 16.48 -4.84 -6.53
N HIS A 75 16.91 -3.85 -5.75
CA HIS A 75 18.32 -3.47 -5.62
C HIS A 75 19.09 -4.31 -4.61
N GLN A 76 18.43 -5.29 -3.98
CA GLN A 76 18.99 -6.16 -2.93
C GLN A 76 19.75 -5.37 -1.86
N LEU A 77 19.20 -4.24 -1.41
CA LEU A 77 19.91 -3.36 -0.48
C LEU A 77 20.17 -4.07 0.87
N LYS A 78 21.35 -3.86 1.42
CA LYS A 78 21.70 -4.31 2.76
C LYS A 78 20.93 -3.48 3.79
N ILE A 79 20.27 -4.14 4.73
CA ILE A 79 19.72 -3.48 5.92
C ILE A 79 20.87 -3.31 6.93
N PRO A 80 21.17 -2.08 7.40
CA PRO A 80 22.20 -1.88 8.42
C PRO A 80 21.83 -2.61 9.73
N GLY A 81 22.78 -3.35 10.29
CA GLY A 81 22.59 -4.11 11.52
C GLY A 81 23.36 -5.43 11.49
N SER A 82 23.40 -6.09 12.65
CA SER A 82 23.96 -7.43 12.84
C SER A 82 22.89 -8.51 13.00
N LEU A 83 21.63 -8.11 13.22
CA LEU A 83 20.50 -9.00 13.46
C LEU A 83 19.20 -8.32 13.00
N LEU A 84 18.25 -9.09 12.50
CA LEU A 84 16.90 -8.63 12.18
C LEU A 84 15.86 -9.34 13.05
N LEU A 85 14.91 -8.56 13.57
CA LEU A 85 13.72 -9.05 14.26
C LEU A 85 12.52 -8.62 13.43
N VAL A 86 11.74 -9.59 12.95
CA VAL A 86 10.56 -9.36 12.11
C VAL A 86 9.35 -9.87 12.87
N ASP A 87 8.45 -8.94 13.19
CA ASP A 87 7.18 -9.23 13.85
C ASP A 87 6.04 -9.15 12.83
N GLU A 88 4.90 -9.79 13.12
CA GLU A 88 3.71 -9.84 12.26
C GLU A 88 4.00 -10.29 10.82
N ALA A 89 4.92 -11.24 10.65
CA ALA A 89 5.42 -11.65 9.33
C ALA A 89 4.32 -12.24 8.43
N GLN A 90 3.21 -12.72 8.99
CA GLN A 90 2.07 -13.21 8.21
C GLN A 90 1.42 -12.13 7.34
N ASP A 91 1.57 -10.85 7.71
CA ASP A 91 0.97 -9.70 7.04
C ASP A 91 1.91 -9.03 6.03
N MET A 92 3.04 -9.68 5.74
CA MET A 92 3.98 -9.24 4.72
C MET A 92 3.61 -9.78 3.34
N ASP A 93 3.91 -8.99 2.31
CA ASP A 93 3.89 -9.46 0.93
C ASP A 93 5.19 -10.18 0.56
N GLU A 94 5.18 -10.86 -0.59
CA GLU A 94 6.31 -11.64 -1.10
C GLU A 94 7.61 -10.85 -1.20
N SER A 95 7.53 -9.60 -1.67
CA SER A 95 8.70 -8.77 -1.89
C SER A 95 9.33 -8.35 -0.57
N GLN A 96 8.49 -8.07 0.42
CA GLN A 96 8.96 -7.72 1.76
C GLN A 96 9.64 -8.92 2.41
N ILE A 97 9.00 -10.10 2.44
CA ILE A 97 9.60 -11.32 3.02
C ILE A 97 10.91 -11.68 2.30
N THR A 98 10.90 -11.70 0.97
CA THR A 98 12.11 -12.00 0.18
C THR A 98 13.24 -11.08 0.56
N TRP A 99 12.98 -9.78 0.70
CA TRP A 99 14.02 -8.82 1.03
C TRP A 99 14.51 -8.93 2.46
N VAL A 100 13.63 -9.05 3.47
CA VAL A 100 14.02 -8.99 4.88
C VAL A 100 14.50 -10.33 5.43
N ALA A 101 13.88 -11.44 5.03
CA ALA A 101 14.13 -12.76 5.62
C ALA A 101 14.97 -13.66 4.71
N THR A 102 14.93 -13.47 3.39
CA THR A 102 15.73 -14.28 2.45
C THR A 102 17.03 -13.58 2.05
N THR A 103 16.96 -12.37 1.47
CA THR A 103 18.15 -11.66 0.97
C THR A 103 19.13 -11.32 2.09
N GLN A 104 18.66 -10.86 3.26
CA GLN A 104 19.56 -10.51 4.36
C GLN A 104 20.31 -11.72 4.92
N VAL A 105 19.63 -12.86 5.04
CA VAL A 105 20.22 -14.11 5.52
C VAL A 105 21.17 -14.71 4.49
N GLN A 106 20.72 -14.86 3.25
CA GLN A 106 21.48 -15.59 2.23
C GLN A 106 22.64 -14.78 1.66
N THR A 107 22.42 -13.50 1.34
CA THR A 107 23.42 -12.63 0.70
C THR A 107 24.30 -11.94 1.73
N TYR A 108 23.71 -11.35 2.77
CA TYR A 108 24.45 -10.52 3.73
C TYR A 108 24.87 -11.26 5.01
N LYS A 109 24.47 -12.53 5.17
CA LYS A 109 24.74 -13.37 6.35
C LYS A 109 24.29 -12.71 7.65
N ILE A 110 23.22 -11.92 7.59
CA ILE A 110 22.57 -11.31 8.75
C ILE A 110 21.49 -12.27 9.25
N PRO A 111 21.59 -12.81 10.47
CA PRO A 111 20.54 -13.65 11.03
C PRO A 111 19.23 -12.87 11.18
N ALA A 112 18.11 -13.57 10.99
CA ALA A 112 16.77 -13.01 11.14
C ALA A 112 15.93 -13.92 12.05
N PHE A 113 15.28 -13.33 13.05
CA PHE A 113 14.20 -13.95 13.81
C PHE A 113 12.88 -13.44 13.24
N VAL A 114 12.06 -14.37 12.75
CA VAL A 114 10.79 -14.05 12.10
C VAL A 114 9.68 -14.65 12.96
N VAL A 115 8.76 -13.79 13.39
CA VAL A 115 7.63 -14.14 14.26
C VAL A 115 6.34 -13.77 13.53
N GLY A 116 5.34 -14.64 13.64
CA GLY A 116 4.01 -14.40 13.10
C GLY A 116 3.06 -15.56 13.36
N ASP A 117 1.78 -15.32 13.10
CA ASP A 117 0.72 -16.33 13.20
C ASP A 117 -0.06 -16.38 11.88
N ALA A 118 0.06 -17.47 11.14
CA ALA A 118 -0.61 -17.65 9.86
C ALA A 118 -2.14 -17.57 9.95
N ALA A 119 -2.73 -17.91 11.11
CA ALA A 119 -4.17 -17.83 11.34
C ALA A 119 -4.67 -16.39 11.54
N GLN A 120 -3.77 -15.45 11.85
CA GLN A 120 -4.09 -14.03 12.08
C GLN A 120 -3.84 -13.13 10.86
N SER A 121 -3.61 -13.72 9.68
CA SER A 121 -3.42 -12.97 8.43
C SER A 121 -4.74 -12.32 7.97
N ILE A 122 -4.89 -11.01 8.20
CA ILE A 122 -6.10 -10.25 7.84
C ILE A 122 -5.90 -9.22 6.72
N TYR A 123 -4.67 -9.01 6.25
CA TYR A 123 -4.35 -7.99 5.23
C TYR A 123 -4.23 -8.53 3.79
N SER A 124 -4.95 -9.60 3.46
CA SER A 124 -4.85 -10.25 2.13
C SER A 124 -5.23 -9.34 0.96
N PHE A 125 -6.16 -8.40 1.18
CA PHE A 125 -6.54 -7.38 0.19
C PHE A 125 -5.40 -6.42 -0.17
N ARG A 126 -4.34 -6.34 0.65
CA ARG A 126 -3.13 -5.55 0.39
C ARG A 126 -2.03 -6.34 -0.31
N GLY A 127 -2.26 -7.63 -0.58
CA GLY A 127 -1.29 -8.55 -1.18
C GLY A 127 -0.51 -9.41 -0.19
N ALA A 128 -0.68 -9.18 1.12
CA ALA A 128 -0.11 -10.01 2.17
C ALA A 128 -0.70 -11.42 2.13
N LYS A 129 0.11 -12.46 2.32
CA LYS A 129 -0.38 -13.84 2.37
C LYS A 129 0.47 -14.64 3.33
N SER A 130 -0.17 -15.30 4.29
CA SER A 130 0.49 -16.19 5.26
C SER A 130 1.37 -17.26 4.62
N ARG A 131 1.06 -17.70 3.39
CA ARG A 131 1.90 -18.62 2.61
C ARG A 131 3.35 -18.15 2.43
N TYR A 132 3.60 -16.84 2.45
CA TYR A 132 4.95 -16.30 2.33
C TYR A 132 5.76 -16.55 3.60
N LEU A 133 5.13 -16.40 4.77
CA LEU A 133 5.73 -16.79 6.05
C LEU A 133 5.92 -18.31 6.13
N MET A 134 4.88 -19.08 5.79
CA MET A 134 4.92 -20.55 5.83
C MET A 134 5.89 -21.16 4.80
N GLY A 135 6.26 -20.42 3.76
CA GLY A 135 7.19 -20.85 2.73
C GLY A 135 8.66 -20.58 3.07
N LEU A 136 8.96 -20.01 4.24
CA LEU A 136 10.33 -19.84 4.69
C LEU A 136 10.95 -21.20 5.05
N ASP A 137 12.26 -21.30 4.84
CA ASP A 137 13.08 -22.45 5.23
C ASP A 137 14.02 -22.03 6.39
N PRO A 138 13.50 -21.96 7.64
CA PRO A 138 14.29 -21.50 8.77
C PRO A 138 15.26 -22.59 9.24
N SER A 139 16.42 -22.17 9.74
CA SER A 139 17.36 -23.11 10.39
C SER A 139 16.77 -23.71 11.68
N VAL A 140 15.84 -23.00 12.32
CA VAL A 140 15.12 -23.44 13.52
C VAL A 140 13.69 -22.95 13.41
N ASP A 141 12.72 -23.86 13.49
CA ASP A 141 11.29 -23.55 13.57
C ASP A 141 10.79 -23.84 14.99
N LEU A 142 10.12 -22.86 15.61
CA LEU A 142 9.62 -22.93 16.98
C LEU A 142 8.17 -22.46 17.02
N SER A 143 7.33 -23.20 17.73
CA SER A 143 5.91 -22.87 17.91
C SER A 143 5.61 -22.54 19.37
N LEU A 144 4.89 -21.44 19.60
CA LEU A 144 4.36 -21.05 20.90
C LEU A 144 2.85 -21.36 20.93
N THR A 145 2.46 -22.45 21.59
CA THR A 145 1.08 -22.95 21.60
C THR A 145 0.31 -22.60 22.88
N SER A 146 1.00 -22.07 23.89
CA SER A 146 0.38 -21.68 25.16
C SER A 146 -0.08 -20.22 25.11
N THR A 147 -1.32 -19.98 25.54
CA THR A 147 -1.83 -18.62 25.73
C THR A 147 -1.70 -18.18 27.19
N TRP A 148 -1.29 -16.93 27.36
CA TRP A 148 -1.26 -16.25 28.67
C TRP A 148 -2.29 -15.12 28.72
N ARG A 149 -3.00 -14.89 27.62
CA ARG A 149 -3.92 -13.77 27.44
C ARG A 149 -5.35 -14.13 27.80
N PHE A 150 -5.75 -15.38 27.53
CA PHE A 150 -7.11 -15.86 27.72
C PHE A 150 -7.10 -17.15 28.54
N GLY A 151 -8.16 -17.38 29.33
CA GLY A 151 -8.30 -18.62 30.11
C GLY A 151 -8.55 -19.84 29.22
N GLN A 152 -8.39 -21.04 29.80
CA GLN A 152 -8.48 -22.31 29.06
C GLN A 152 -9.83 -22.51 28.34
N GLU A 153 -10.91 -21.92 28.87
CA GLU A 153 -12.24 -21.98 28.26
C GLU A 153 -12.28 -21.35 26.87
N ILE A 154 -11.58 -20.24 26.65
CA ILE A 154 -11.49 -19.59 25.34
C ILE A 154 -10.44 -20.27 24.47
N ALA A 155 -9.34 -20.75 25.08
CA ALA A 155 -8.24 -21.40 24.37
C ALA A 155 -8.63 -22.75 23.75
N ASN A 156 -9.61 -23.44 24.32
CA ASN A 156 -10.09 -24.75 23.88
C ASN A 156 -11.31 -24.70 22.94
N MET A 157 -11.79 -23.52 22.55
CA MET A 157 -12.86 -23.37 21.56
C MET A 157 -12.36 -23.71 20.16
#